data_AF-A0A0H4X1H3-F1
#
_entry.id   AF-A0A0H4X1H3-F1
#
_cell.length_a   1.000
_cell.length_b   1.000
_cell.length_c   1.000
_cell.angle_alpha   90.00
_cell.angle_beta   90.00
_cell.angle_gamma   90.00
#
_symmetry.space_group_name_H-M   'P 1'
#
loop_
_entity.id
_entity.type
_entity.pdbx_description
1 polymer ?
#
loop_
_entity_poly.entity_id
_entity_poly.type
_entity_poly.pdbx_seq_one_letter_code
_entity_poly.pdbx_strand_id
1 'polypeptide(L)'
;MLHPAILVAVALLILNDHVFKARWPSWWTGKLSDVAGLAMFPLLLQGLWEHLSPRDARNFQPSRAVLHACVLATGVCFSVIQVSELAGDAWRWGLGLLQWPVYAAWALVTDASWIPPVRPVRHTADVGDLLTLPALWVALKVGWQRCAPVDTQP
;
A
#
# COMPACT_ATOMS: atom_id res chain seq x y z
N MET A 1 -3.70 5.81 -16.87
CA MET A 1 -4.35 4.80 -16.01
C MET A 1 -3.49 3.56 -15.81
N LEU A 2 -2.73 3.09 -16.81
CA LEU A 2 -1.66 2.09 -16.64
C LEU A 2 -0.30 2.75 -16.86
N HIS A 3 0.26 3.40 -15.85
CA HIS A 3 1.62 3.93 -15.97
C HIS A 3 2.60 2.75 -15.83
N PRO A 4 3.57 2.55 -16.74
CA PRO A 4 4.48 1.41 -16.69
C PRO A 4 5.23 1.31 -15.37
N ALA A 5 5.52 2.45 -14.72
CA ALA A 5 6.09 2.47 -13.37
C ALA A 5 5.20 1.80 -12.30
N ILE A 6 3.87 1.92 -12.41
CA ILE A 6 2.92 1.26 -11.49
C ILE A 6 2.88 -0.24 -11.77
N LEU A 7 2.88 -0.64 -13.05
CA LEU A 7 2.95 -2.06 -13.43
C LEU A 7 4.25 -2.71 -12.96
N VAL A 8 5.38 -2.01 -13.10
CA VAL A 8 6.68 -2.46 -12.60
C VAL A 8 6.69 -2.53 -11.08
N ALA A 9 6.11 -1.55 -10.38
CA ALA A 9 6.00 -1.58 -8.92
C ALA A 9 5.12 -2.74 -8.45
N VAL A 10 3.97 -3.00 -9.10
CA VAL A 10 3.09 -4.14 -8.79
C VAL A 10 3.77 -5.47 -9.12
N ALA A 11 4.43 -5.58 -10.27
CA ALA A 11 5.17 -6.78 -10.65
C ALA A 11 6.32 -7.05 -9.67
N LEU A 12 7.07 -6.03 -9.27
CA LEU A 12 8.09 -6.13 -8.23
C LEU A 12 7.49 -6.53 -6.89
N LEU A 13 6.34 -5.97 -6.50
CA LEU A 13 5.64 -6.32 -5.26
C LEU A 13 5.24 -7.80 -5.26
N ILE A 14 4.60 -8.27 -6.34
CA ILE A 14 4.16 -9.66 -6.49
C ILE A 14 5.36 -10.59 -6.49
N LEU A 15 6.39 -10.28 -7.28
CA LEU A 15 7.59 -11.10 -7.37
C LEU A 15 8.36 -11.13 -6.05
N ASN A 16 8.41 -10.00 -5.34
CA ASN A 16 9.03 -9.93 -4.02
C ASN A 16 8.28 -10.74 -2.96
N ASP A 17 6.96 -10.61 -2.90
CA ASP A 17 6.15 -11.30 -1.90
C ASP A 17 5.99 -12.80 -2.16
N HIS A 18 5.89 -13.21 -3.42
CA HIS A 18 5.58 -14.60 -3.77
C HIS A 18 6.81 -15.42 -4.17
N VAL A 19 7.85 -14.79 -4.73
CA VAL A 19 9.04 -15.50 -5.21
C VAL A 19 10.24 -15.23 -4.31
N PHE A 20 10.58 -13.97 -4.05
CA PHE A 20 11.77 -13.66 -3.27
C PHE A 20 11.62 -14.02 -1.79
N LYS A 21 10.50 -13.67 -1.14
CA LYS A 21 10.25 -14.11 0.25
C LYS A 21 10.15 -15.63 0.39
N ALA A 22 9.66 -16.33 -0.64
CA ALA A 22 9.51 -17.78 -0.62
C ALA A 22 10.83 -18.54 -0.88
N ARG A 23 11.72 -18.02 -1.74
CA ARG A 23 13.00 -18.65 -2.09
C ARG A 23 14.20 -18.16 -1.27
N TRP A 24 14.20 -16.89 -0.85
CA TRP A 24 15.29 -16.28 -0.08
C TRP A 24 14.74 -15.36 1.01
N PRO A 25 14.25 -15.93 2.12
CA PRO A 25 13.83 -15.14 3.27
C PRO A 25 15.04 -14.36 3.80
N SER A 26 15.11 -13.07 3.48
CA SER A 26 16.19 -12.18 3.92
C SER A 26 15.60 -10.91 4.49
N TRP A 27 16.28 -10.33 5.48
CA TRP A 27 15.91 -9.06 6.11
C TRP A 27 15.73 -7.91 5.09
N TRP A 28 16.42 -7.97 3.95
CA TRP A 28 16.32 -6.99 2.86
C TRP A 28 14.99 -7.05 2.08
N THR A 29 14.41 -8.24 1.89
CA THR A 29 13.15 -8.39 1.12
C THR A 29 11.94 -7.78 1.83
N GLY A 30 11.97 -7.70 3.16
CA GLY A 30 10.98 -6.98 3.97
C GLY A 30 11.01 -5.48 3.68
N LYS A 31 12.19 -4.86 3.82
CA LYS A 31 12.37 -3.41 3.62
C LYS A 31 12.07 -2.94 2.20
N LEU A 32 12.38 -3.77 1.20
CA LEU A 32 12.04 -3.43 -0.19
C LEU A 32 10.53 -3.39 -0.41
N SER A 33 9.78 -4.27 0.27
CA SER A 33 8.32 -4.25 0.26
C SER A 33 7.78 -2.98 0.92
N ASP A 34 8.38 -2.55 2.03
CA ASP A 34 7.98 -1.32 2.71
C ASP A 34 8.26 -0.09 1.85
N VAL A 35 9.42 -0.02 1.19
CA VAL A 35 9.74 1.03 0.22
C VAL A 35 8.71 1.07 -0.92
N ALA A 36 8.38 -0.08 -1.49
CA ALA A 36 7.39 -0.17 -2.56
C ALA A 36 5.99 0.25 -2.07
N GLY A 37 5.61 -0.17 -0.87
CA GLY A 37 4.38 0.21 -0.20
C GLY A 37 4.31 1.73 0.01
N LEU A 38 5.32 2.33 0.61
CA LEU A 38 5.39 3.78 0.86
C LEU A 38 5.39 4.61 -0.43
N ALA A 39 5.96 4.11 -1.52
CA ALA A 39 5.90 4.77 -2.81
C ALA A 39 4.52 4.68 -3.49
N MET A 40 3.79 3.57 -3.29
CA MET A 40 2.52 3.30 -3.97
C MET A 40 1.29 3.75 -3.18
N PHE A 41 1.27 3.49 -1.87
CA PHE A 41 0.08 3.61 -1.02
C PHE A 41 -0.51 5.03 -0.97
N PRO A 42 0.29 6.11 -0.87
CA PRO A 42 -0.25 7.47 -0.88
C PRO A 42 -0.97 7.79 -2.20
N LEU A 43 -0.46 7.30 -3.33
CA LEU A 43 -1.06 7.50 -4.64
C LEU A 43 -2.35 6.69 -4.80
N LEU A 44 -2.40 5.49 -4.23
CA LEU A 44 -3.60 4.66 -4.18
C LEU A 44 -4.69 5.31 -3.33
N LEU A 45 -4.32 5.81 -2.15
CA LEU A 45 -5.25 6.50 -1.26
C LEU A 45 -5.83 7.76 -1.91
N GLN A 46 -4.97 8.52 -2.60
CA GLN A 46 -5.41 9.65 -3.40
C GLN A 46 -6.38 9.20 -4.49
N GLY A 47 -6.05 8.19 -5.29
CA GLY A 47 -6.94 7.67 -6.34
C GLY A 47 -8.28 7.15 -5.81
N LEU A 48 -8.30 6.56 -4.62
CA LEU A 48 -9.53 6.12 -3.97
C LEU A 48 -10.39 7.31 -3.53
N TRP A 49 -9.77 8.34 -2.94
CA TRP A 49 -10.45 9.59 -2.58
C TRP A 49 -11.06 10.28 -3.80
N GLU A 50 -10.37 10.23 -4.93
CA GLU A 50 -10.85 10.74 -6.21
C GLU A 50 -12.06 9.96 -6.72
N HIS A 51 -12.02 8.63 -6.64
CA HIS A 51 -13.11 7.76 -7.08
C HIS A 51 -14.38 7.90 -6.23
N LEU A 52 -14.22 8.07 -4.92
CA LEU A 52 -15.34 8.24 -3.99
C LEU A 52 -15.87 9.68 -3.95
N SER A 53 -15.10 10.65 -4.43
CA SER A 53 -15.58 12.04 -4.53
C SER A 53 -16.59 12.16 -5.67
N PRO A 54 -17.78 12.73 -5.44
CA PRO A 54 -18.83 12.91 -6.46
C PRO A 54 -18.50 14.02 -7.50
N ARG A 55 -17.23 14.21 -7.85
CA ARG A 55 -16.78 15.28 -8.74
C ARG A 55 -16.82 14.85 -10.21
N ASP A 56 -17.14 15.80 -11.07
CA ASP A 56 -17.25 15.62 -12.51
C ASP A 56 -15.93 15.06 -13.09
N ALA A 57 -15.99 13.82 -13.58
CA ALA A 57 -14.84 13.05 -14.05
C ALA A 57 -14.15 13.70 -15.28
N ARG A 58 -14.81 14.65 -15.95
CA ARG A 58 -14.32 15.27 -17.18
C ARG A 58 -13.27 16.35 -16.99
N ASN A 59 -13.21 17.00 -15.82
CA ASN A 59 -12.28 18.12 -15.54
C ASN A 59 -11.49 17.95 -14.23
N PHE A 60 -11.36 16.71 -13.76
CA PHE A 60 -10.74 16.43 -12.47
C PHE A 60 -9.22 16.62 -12.53
N GLN A 61 -8.70 17.57 -11.73
CA GLN A 61 -7.27 17.71 -11.47
C GLN A 61 -6.95 17.24 -10.04
N PRO A 62 -5.97 16.35 -9.86
CA PRO A 62 -5.58 15.88 -8.54
C PRO A 62 -5.05 17.04 -7.69
N SER A 63 -5.57 17.17 -6.46
CA SER A 63 -5.19 18.25 -5.55
C SER A 63 -3.88 17.94 -4.82
N ARG A 64 -2.94 18.89 -4.85
CA ARG A 64 -1.68 18.80 -4.09
C ARG A 64 -1.93 18.68 -2.59
N ALA A 65 -2.96 19.32 -2.05
CA ALA A 65 -3.30 19.23 -0.63
C ALA A 65 -3.72 17.81 -0.23
N VAL A 66 -4.51 17.13 -1.08
CA VAL A 66 -4.92 15.73 -0.87
C VAL A 66 -3.71 14.80 -0.95
N LEU A 67 -2.82 15.01 -1.93
CA LEU A 67 -1.56 14.27 -2.04
C LEU A 67 -0.72 14.39 -0.75
N HIS A 68 -0.50 15.61 -0.26
CA HIS A 68 0.27 15.83 0.97
C HIS A 68 -0.40 15.17 2.18
N ALA A 69 -1.72 15.28 2.31
CA ALA A 69 -2.46 14.61 3.37
C ALA A 69 -2.31 13.08 3.29
N CYS A 70 -2.41 12.49 2.09
CA CYS A 70 -2.23 11.05 1.88
C CYS A 70 -0.82 10.57 2.21
N VAL A 71 0.20 11.33 1.81
CA VAL A 71 1.62 11.05 2.10
C VAL A 71 1.89 11.13 3.60
N LEU A 72 1.42 12.20 4.26
CA LEU A 72 1.57 12.38 5.71
C LEU A 72 0.85 11.27 6.47
N ALA A 73 -0.41 10.98 6.13
CA ALA A 73 -1.17 9.91 6.76
C ALA A 73 -0.47 8.55 6.61
N THR A 74 0.03 8.24 5.41
CA THR A 74 0.77 6.99 5.16
C THR A 74 2.05 6.92 6.01
N GLY A 75 2.85 7.98 6.04
CA GLY A 75 4.08 8.03 6.83
C GLY A 75 3.85 7.92 8.33
N VAL A 76 2.82 8.60 8.84
CA VAL A 76 2.43 8.53 10.26
C VAL A 76 1.95 7.14 10.62
N CYS A 77 1.00 6.57 9.87
CA CYS A 77 0.48 5.23 10.12
C CYS A 77 1.60 4.18 10.09
N PHE A 78 2.46 4.24 9.07
CA PHE A 78 3.61 3.35 8.98
C PHE A 78 4.55 3.49 10.18
N SER A 79 4.89 4.72 10.57
CA SER A 79 5.78 4.96 11.71
C SER A 79 5.17 4.45 13.02
N VAL A 80 3.87 4.68 13.23
CA VAL A 80 3.16 4.24 14.44
C VAL A 80 3.13 2.72 14.54
N ILE A 81 2.87 2.01 13.43
CA ILE A 81 2.86 0.54 13.37
C ILE A 81 4.25 -0.03 13.71
N GLN A 82 5.32 0.65 13.28
CA GLN A 82 6.69 0.17 13.48
C GLN A 82 7.29 0.52 14.84
N VAL A 83 6.74 1.52 15.55
CA VAL A 83 7.22 1.94 16.88
C VAL A 83 6.38 1.35 18.01
N SER A 84 5.09 1.11 17.78
CA SER A 84 4.16 0.63 18.81
C SER A 84 3.76 -0.81 18.59
N GLU A 85 4.06 -1.68 19.56
CA GLU A 85 3.62 -3.08 19.55
C GLU A 85 2.09 -3.19 19.48
N LEU A 86 1.36 -2.31 20.18
CA LEU A 86 -0.11 -2.26 20.15
C LEU A 86 -0.64 -1.95 18.75
N ALA A 87 -0.05 -0.96 18.07
CA ALA A 87 -0.45 -0.61 16.72
C ALA A 87 -0.08 -1.70 15.70
N GLY A 88 1.09 -2.32 15.88
CA GLY A 88 1.50 -3.50 15.12
C GLY A 88 0.51 -4.65 15.28
N ASP A 89 0.06 -4.95 16.49
CA ASP A 89 -0.92 -6.00 16.75
C ASP A 89 -2.30 -5.66 16.18
N ALA A 90 -2.76 -4.41 16.33
CA ALA A 90 -4.00 -3.95 15.71
C ALA A 90 -3.95 -4.10 14.17
N TRP A 91 -2.81 -3.77 13.55
CA TRP A 91 -2.58 -3.94 12.12
C TRP A 91 -2.62 -5.41 11.69
N ARG A 92 -1.94 -6.29 12.44
CA ARG A 92 -1.91 -7.75 12.18
C ARG A 92 -3.30 -8.37 12.17
N TRP A 93 -4.12 -8.01 13.15
CA TRP A 93 -5.50 -8.48 13.25
C TRP A 93 -6.42 -7.83 12.23
N GLY A 94 -6.25 -6.53 11.96
CA GLY A 94 -7.01 -5.80 10.95
C GLY A 94 -6.83 -6.39 9.56
N LEU A 95 -5.59 -6.65 9.14
CA LEU A 95 -5.32 -7.32 7.87
C LEU A 95 -5.82 -8.77 7.86
N GLY A 96 -5.65 -9.50 8.97
CA GLY A 96 -6.18 -10.86 9.11
C GLY A 96 -7.69 -10.91 8.91
N LEU A 97 -8.43 -9.96 9.49
CA LEU A 97 -9.86 -9.82 9.35
C LEU A 97 -10.26 -9.44 7.91
N LEU A 98 -9.51 -8.55 7.26
CA LEU A 98 -9.77 -8.16 5.88
C LEU A 98 -9.54 -9.31 4.88
N GLN A 99 -8.57 -10.19 5.14
CA GLN A 99 -8.28 -11.35 4.30
C GLN A 99 -9.22 -12.53 4.57
N TRP A 100 -9.80 -12.62 5.77
CA TRP A 100 -10.62 -13.74 6.18
C TRP A 100 -11.81 -14.05 5.25
N PRO A 101 -12.59 -13.08 4.73
CA PRO A 101 -13.69 -13.37 3.80
C PRO A 101 -13.23 -14.10 2.54
N VAL A 102 -12.04 -13.77 2.02
CA VAL A 102 -11.47 -14.42 0.84
C VAL A 102 -11.10 -15.88 1.16
N TYR A 103 -10.45 -16.11 2.31
CA TYR A 103 -10.14 -17.47 2.75
C TYR A 103 -11.39 -18.30 3.06
N ALA A 104 -12.42 -17.69 3.64
CA ALA A 104 -13.69 -18.34 3.90
C ALA A 104 -14.41 -18.71 2.61
N ALA A 105 -14.50 -17.79 1.64
CA ALA A 105 -15.07 -18.07 0.33
C ALA A 105 -14.29 -19.17 -0.41
N TRP A 106 -12.96 -19.14 -0.36
CA TRP A 106 -12.13 -20.19 -0.94
C TRP A 106 -12.39 -21.55 -0.30
N ALA A 107 -12.47 -21.61 1.02
CA ALA A 107 -12.79 -22.85 1.75
C ALA A 107 -14.14 -23.43 1.31
N LEU A 108 -15.16 -22.59 1.11
CA LEU A 108 -16.46 -22.99 0.59
C LEU A 108 -16.38 -23.54 -0.84
N VAL A 109 -15.59 -22.92 -1.72
CA VAL A 109 -15.43 -23.37 -3.12
C VAL A 109 -14.63 -24.68 -3.21
N THR A 110 -13.71 -24.93 -2.28
CA THR A 110 -12.89 -26.15 -2.24
C THR A 110 -13.53 -27.30 -1.45
N ASP A 111 -14.81 -27.19 -1.07
CA ASP A 111 -15.53 -28.14 -0.21
C ASP A 111 -14.75 -28.50 1.07
N ALA A 112 -14.07 -27.51 1.66
CA ALA A 112 -13.34 -27.71 2.90
C ALA A 112 -14.32 -27.98 4.04
N SER A 113 -14.00 -28.96 4.89
CA SER A 113 -14.86 -29.38 6.00
C SER A 113 -15.01 -28.36 7.13
N TRP A 114 -14.24 -27.26 7.09
CA TRP A 114 -14.26 -26.20 8.10
C TRP A 114 -13.77 -24.87 7.53
N ILE A 115 -14.37 -23.77 8.02
CA ILE A 115 -13.95 -22.41 7.69
C ILE A 115 -12.73 -22.07 8.56
N PRO A 116 -11.60 -21.64 7.99
CA PRO A 116 -10.42 -21.28 8.76
C PRO A 116 -10.72 -20.08 9.68
N PRO A 117 -10.23 -20.07 10.94
CA PRO A 117 -10.38 -18.93 11.82
C PRO A 117 -9.57 -17.74 11.32
N VAL A 118 -9.94 -16.53 11.73
CA VAL A 118 -9.15 -15.32 11.51
C VAL A 118 -7.76 -15.53 12.12
N ARG A 119 -6.71 -15.36 11.32
CA ARG A 119 -5.32 -15.45 11.78
C ARG A 119 -4.63 -14.10 11.59
N PRO A 120 -3.85 -13.64 12.58
CA PRO A 120 -3.08 -12.42 12.43
C PRO A 120 -2.02 -12.61 11.35
N VAL A 121 -1.81 -11.57 10.55
CA VAL A 121 -0.71 -11.56 9.58
C VAL A 121 0.63 -11.50 10.32
N ARG A 122 1.68 -12.09 9.73
CA ARG A 122 3.03 -11.95 10.25
C ARG A 122 3.52 -10.52 10.00
N HIS A 123 3.67 -9.77 11.08
CA HIS A 123 4.32 -8.47 11.10
C HIS A 123 5.12 -8.38 12.39
N THR A 124 6.30 -7.79 12.32
CA THR A 124 7.20 -7.60 13.45
C THR A 124 7.61 -6.14 13.40
N ALA A 125 7.36 -5.41 14.48
CA ALA A 125 7.75 -4.01 14.59
C ALA A 125 9.29 -3.92 14.56
N ASP A 126 9.85 -3.25 13.55
CA ASP A 126 11.28 -2.98 13.43
C ASP A 126 11.48 -1.46 13.22
N VAL A 127 12.09 -0.79 14.20
CA VAL A 127 12.41 0.63 14.12
C VAL A 127 13.35 0.93 12.94
N GLY A 128 14.17 -0.05 12.53
CA GLY A 128 15.01 0.04 11.35
C GLY A 128 14.22 0.18 10.04
N ASP A 129 12.92 -0.10 10.03
CA ASP A 129 12.06 0.13 8.87
C ASP A 129 11.73 1.62 8.67
N LEU A 130 11.94 2.48 9.68
CA LEU A 130 11.82 3.94 9.52
C LEU A 130 12.82 4.50 8.49
N LEU A 131 13.92 3.79 8.22
CA LEU A 131 14.86 4.12 7.14
C LEU A 131 14.21 4.07 5.75
N THR A 132 13.03 3.46 5.61
CA THR A 132 12.28 3.40 4.36
C THR A 132 11.39 4.63 4.12
N LEU A 133 11.14 5.47 5.14
CA LEU A 133 10.34 6.70 5.02
C LEU A 133 10.74 7.64 3.87
N PRO A 134 12.04 7.81 3.51
CA PRO A 134 12.42 8.58 2.33
C PRO A 134 11.78 8.12 1.02
N ALA A 135 11.30 6.87 0.93
CA ALA A 135 10.56 6.36 -0.22
C ALA A 135 9.25 7.13 -0.50
N LEU A 136 8.66 7.78 0.52
CA LEU A 136 7.51 8.67 0.35
C LEU A 136 7.79 9.83 -0.63
N TRP A 137 9.06 10.19 -0.81
CA TRP A 137 9.46 11.20 -1.79
C TRP A 137 9.15 10.77 -3.23
N VAL A 138 9.19 9.46 -3.52
CA VAL A 138 8.79 8.92 -4.82
C VAL A 138 7.31 9.18 -5.06
N ALA A 139 6.46 8.92 -4.08
CA ALA A 139 5.02 9.20 -4.15
C ALA A 139 4.75 10.69 -4.36
N LEU A 140 5.45 11.57 -3.63
CA LEU A 140 5.34 13.02 -3.80
C LEU A 140 5.74 13.47 -5.20
N LYS A 141 6.88 13.00 -5.72
CA LYS A 141 7.38 13.38 -7.04
C LYS A 141 6.42 12.95 -8.15
N VAL A 142 5.94 11.71 -8.10
CA VAL A 142 4.98 11.17 -9.07
C VAL A 142 3.62 11.86 -8.95
N GLY A 143 3.15 12.11 -7.72
CA GLY A 143 1.89 12.82 -7.47
C GLY A 143 1.94 14.26 -7.98
N TRP A 144 3.03 14.99 -7.76
CA TRP A 144 3.20 16.35 -8.26
C TRP A 144 3.21 16.43 -9.78
N GLN A 145 3.80 15.45 -10.48
CA GLN A 145 3.73 15.36 -11.94
C GLN A 145 2.29 15.19 -12.44
N ARG A 146 1.44 14.48 -11.68
CA ARG A 146 0.00 14.34 -11.99
C ARG A 146 -0.80 15.59 -11.67
N CYS A 147 -0.42 16.33 -10.62
CA CYS A 147 -1.02 17.59 -10.23
C CYS A 147 -0.53 18.79 -11.07
N ALA A 148 0.40 18.59 -12.00
CA ALA A 148 0.83 19.66 -12.90
C ALA A 148 -0.29 19.91 -13.93
N PRO A 149 -0.70 21.18 -14.15
CA PRO A 149 -1.65 21.48 -15.21
C PRO A 149 -1.09 20.98 -16.54
N VAL A 150 -1.93 20.34 -17.36
CA VAL A 150 -1.58 20.03 -18.74
C VAL A 150 -1.36 21.36 -19.44
N ASP A 151 -0.14 21.63 -19.89
CA ASP A 151 0.12 22.76 -20.79
C ASP A 151 -0.75 22.56 -22.03
N THR A 152 -1.87 23.26 -22.09
CA THR A 152 -2.59 23.49 -23.34
C THR A 152 -1.69 24.38 -24.19
N GLN A 153 -0.77 23.76 -24.92
CA GLN A 153 -0.07 24.45 -26.01
C GLN A 153 -1.13 24.85 -27.07
N PRO A 154 -1.12 26.12 -27.53
CA PRO A 154 -2.09 26.66 -28.47
C PRO A 154 -1.97 26.08 -29.89
#